data_AF-A0A5P2AT56-F1
#
_entry.id   AF-A0A5P2AT56-F1
#
_cell.length_a   1.000
_cell.length_b   1.000
_cell.length_c   1.000
_cell.angle_alpha   90.00
_cell.angle_beta   90.00
_cell.angle_gamma   90.00
#
_symmetry.space_group_name_H-M   'P 1'
#
loop_
_entity.id
_entity.type
_entity.pdbx_description
1 polymer ?
#
loop_
_entity_poly.entity_id
_entity_poly.type
_entity_poly.pdbx_seq_one_letter_code
_entity_poly.pdbx_strand_id
1 'polypeptide(L)'
;MGWDLNVSAGELRASAGAADALAVDLQEPLRKAGADLASAAAAFGPWSVGPRMSQTGEGWGTALETLRGRLSEHAQGMRHLADGRDVMEQDVISCFQGW
;
A
#
# COMPACT_ATOMS: atom_id res chain seq x y z
N MET A 1 26.75 -17.62 11.47
CA MET A 1 26.77 -16.95 10.15
C MET A 1 25.44 -16.21 10.03
N GLY A 2 25.38 -14.93 10.38
CA GLY A 2 24.09 -14.25 10.58
C GLY A 2 24.18 -12.73 10.66
N TRP A 3 25.07 -12.12 9.88
CA TRP A 3 25.32 -10.68 9.86
C TRP A 3 25.17 -10.10 8.45
N ASP A 4 24.03 -10.32 7.81
CA ASP A 4 23.65 -9.62 6.56
C ASP A 4 22.14 -9.37 6.51
N LEU A 5 21.58 -8.85 7.61
CA LEU A 5 20.20 -8.33 7.68
C LEU A 5 20.20 -6.80 7.84
N ASN A 6 21.23 -6.12 7.32
CA ASN A 6 21.33 -4.67 7.40
C ASN A 6 20.57 -4.04 6.22
N VAL A 7 19.24 -4.02 6.27
CA VAL A 7 18.45 -3.23 5.32
C VAL A 7 18.73 -1.75 5.59
N SER A 8 19.33 -1.06 4.62
CA SER A 8 19.68 0.35 4.76
C SER A 8 18.43 1.24 4.82
N ALA A 9 18.53 2.39 5.48
CA ALA A 9 17.47 3.40 5.47
C ALA A 9 17.13 3.86 4.03
N GLY A 10 18.13 3.86 3.14
CA GLY A 10 17.96 4.15 1.72
C GLY A 10 17.09 3.11 1.00
N GLU A 11 17.31 1.81 1.26
CA GLU A 11 16.50 0.73 0.69
C GLU A 11 15.06 0.76 1.21
N LEU A 12 14.84 1.03 2.50
CA LEU A 12 13.51 1.20 3.06
C LEU A 12 12.75 2.36 2.41
N ARG A 13 13.43 3.50 2.19
CA ARG A 13 12.84 4.65 1.49
C ARG A 13 12.57 4.35 0.01
N ALA A 14 13.45 3.61 -0.66
CA ALA A 14 13.24 3.17 -2.03
C ALA A 14 12.04 2.22 -2.15
N SER A 15 11.91 1.26 -1.24
CA SER A 15 10.76 0.35 -1.17
C SER A 15 9.46 1.09 -0.84
N ALA A 16 9.50 2.10 0.04
CA ALA A 16 8.35 2.98 0.27
C ALA A 16 7.94 3.75 -0.99
N GLY A 17 8.91 4.27 -1.75
CA GLY A 17 8.64 4.92 -3.03
C GLY A 17 8.04 3.96 -4.06
N ALA A 18 8.52 2.72 -4.13
CA ALA A 18 7.95 1.70 -5.02
C ALA A 18 6.51 1.32 -4.64
N ALA A 19 6.22 1.21 -3.33
CA ALA A 19 4.86 0.94 -2.85
C ALA A 19 3.89 2.09 -3.17
N ASP A 20 4.34 3.34 -3.06
CA ASP A 20 3.54 4.50 -3.46
C ASP A 20 3.31 4.56 -4.98
N ALA A 21 4.33 4.27 -5.78
CA ALA A 21 4.20 4.19 -7.23
C ALA A 21 3.18 3.12 -7.63
N LEU A 22 3.24 1.94 -7.00
CA LEU A 22 2.23 0.89 -7.20
C LEU A 22 0.82 1.34 -6.79
N ALA A 23 0.68 2.08 -5.68
CA ALA A 23 -0.62 2.59 -5.25
C ALA A 23 -1.21 3.60 -6.26
N VAL A 24 -0.37 4.44 -6.85
CA VAL A 24 -0.77 5.39 -7.92
C VAL A 24 -1.11 4.66 -9.21
N ASP A 25 -0.25 3.75 -9.65
CA ASP A 25 -0.43 3.00 -10.89
C ASP A 25 -1.68 2.12 -10.85
N LEU A 26 -2.04 1.60 -9.68
CA LEU A 26 -3.26 0.83 -9.47
C LEU A 26 -4.50 1.71 -9.44
N GLN A 27 -4.43 3.01 -9.16
CA GLN A 27 -5.61 3.85 -9.00
C GLN A 27 -6.55 3.81 -10.21
N GLU A 28 -6.00 3.96 -11.41
CA GLU A 28 -6.80 4.02 -12.64
C GLU A 28 -7.39 2.65 -13.05
N PRO A 29 -6.61 1.55 -13.06
CA PRO A 29 -7.15 0.21 -13.23
C PRO A 29 -8.24 -0.16 -12.22
N LEU A 30 -8.06 0.19 -10.93
CA LEU A 30 -9.04 -0.08 -9.88
C LEU A 30 -10.33 0.72 -10.09
N ARG A 31 -10.20 2.01 -10.44
CA ARG A 31 -11.34 2.87 -10.78
C ARG A 31 -12.13 2.30 -11.97
N LYS A 32 -11.44 1.85 -13.01
CA LYS A 32 -12.06 1.23 -14.19
C LYS A 32 -12.78 -0.06 -13.82
N ALA A 33 -12.13 -0.95 -13.06
CA ALA A 33 -12.74 -2.20 -12.62
C ALA A 33 -14.01 -1.96 -11.80
N GLY A 34 -14.00 -0.99 -10.90
CA GLY A 34 -15.18 -0.59 -10.13
C GLY A 34 -16.32 -0.05 -11.02
N ALA A 35 -15.99 0.78 -12.01
CA ALA A 35 -16.98 1.29 -12.97
C ALA A 35 -17.58 0.17 -13.84
N ASP A 36 -16.75 -0.76 -14.32
CA ASP A 36 -17.18 -1.90 -15.13
C ASP A 36 -18.10 -2.83 -14.32
N LEU A 37 -17.78 -3.08 -13.05
CA LEU A 37 -18.61 -3.86 -12.13
C LEU A 37 -19.96 -3.17 -11.85
N ALA A 38 -19.96 -1.85 -11.64
CA ALA A 38 -21.19 -1.08 -11.45
C ALA A 38 -22.08 -1.10 -12.71
N SER A 39 -21.47 -0.97 -13.89
CA SER A 39 -22.16 -1.07 -15.18
C SER A 39 -22.77 -2.46 -15.40
N ALA A 40 -22.01 -3.52 -15.11
CA ALA A 40 -22.51 -4.89 -15.17
C ALA A 40 -23.68 -5.09 -14.20
N ALA A 41 -23.55 -4.66 -12.94
CA ALA A 41 -24.62 -4.75 -11.95
C ALA A 41 -25.90 -4.03 -12.42
N ALA A 42 -25.78 -2.83 -13.00
CA ALA A 42 -26.92 -2.10 -13.57
C ALA A 42 -27.59 -2.85 -14.73
N ALA A 43 -26.79 -3.44 -15.63
CA ALA A 43 -27.29 -4.24 -16.75
C ALA A 43 -28.06 -5.50 -16.28
N PHE A 44 -27.63 -6.11 -15.17
CA PHE A 44 -28.30 -7.27 -14.58
C PHE A 44 -29.43 -6.93 -13.61
N GLY A 45 -29.67 -5.65 -13.29
CA GLY A 45 -30.72 -5.20 -12.39
C GLY A 45 -32.15 -5.73 -12.70
N PRO A 46 -32.57 -5.83 -13.97
CA PRO A 46 -33.87 -6.40 -14.33
C PRO A 46 -33.97 -7.93 -14.13
N TRP A 47 -32.86 -8.60 -13.82
CA TRP A 47 -32.76 -10.05 -13.76
C TRP A 47 -32.67 -10.49 -12.29
N SER A 48 -33.13 -11.72 -12.01
CA SER A 48 -33.06 -12.31 -10.66
C SER A 48 -31.63 -12.43 -10.11
N VAL A 49 -30.61 -12.35 -10.98
CA VAL A 49 -29.19 -12.35 -10.62
C VAL A 49 -28.63 -10.96 -10.24
N GLY A 50 -29.36 -9.88 -10.55
CA GLY A 50 -28.94 -8.50 -10.31
C GLY A 50 -28.40 -8.25 -8.89
N PRO A 51 -29.13 -8.62 -7.83
CA PRO A 51 -28.67 -8.42 -6.45
C PRO A 51 -27.34 -9.12 -6.12
N ARG A 52 -27.10 -10.33 -6.66
CA ARG A 52 -25.83 -11.06 -6.45
C ARG A 52 -24.68 -10.42 -7.21
N MET A 53 -24.95 -9.87 -8.39
CA MET A 53 -23.94 -9.16 -9.18
C MET A 53 -23.56 -7.83 -8.50
N SER A 54 -24.54 -7.09 -7.95
CA SER A 54 -24.28 -5.90 -7.13
C SER A 54 -23.39 -6.21 -5.92
N GLN A 55 -23.71 -7.25 -5.13
CA GLN A 55 -22.88 -7.67 -3.99
C GLN A 55 -21.46 -8.06 -4.41
N THR A 56 -21.32 -8.73 -5.55
CA THR A 56 -20.01 -9.10 -6.09
C THR A 56 -19.21 -7.85 -6.48
N GLY A 57 -19.85 -6.89 -7.14
CA GLY A 57 -19.24 -5.62 -7.50
C GLY A 57 -18.79 -4.80 -6.30
N GLU A 58 -19.63 -4.69 -5.28
CA GLU A 58 -19.31 -4.03 -4.01
C GLU A 58 -18.14 -4.72 -3.29
N GLY A 59 -18.19 -6.05 -3.17
CA GLY A 59 -17.14 -6.84 -2.51
C GLY A 59 -15.77 -6.67 -3.16
N TRP A 60 -15.71 -6.73 -4.49
CA TRP A 60 -14.48 -6.46 -5.22
C TRP A 60 -14.03 -5.00 -5.05
N GLY A 61 -14.94 -4.03 -5.12
CA GLY A 61 -14.62 -2.63 -4.88
C GLY A 61 -13.96 -2.40 -3.52
N THR A 62 -14.53 -2.96 -2.45
CA THR A 62 -13.95 -2.87 -1.10
C THR A 62 -12.58 -3.55 -0.99
N ALA A 63 -12.42 -4.74 -1.57
CA ALA A 63 -11.16 -5.47 -1.50
C ALA A 63 -10.01 -4.73 -2.20
N LEU A 64 -10.32 -4.12 -3.36
CA LEU A 64 -9.36 -3.35 -4.15
C LEU A 64 -8.97 -2.04 -3.46
N GLU A 65 -9.93 -1.34 -2.86
CA GLU A 65 -9.66 -0.15 -2.04
C GLU A 65 -8.79 -0.49 -0.82
N THR A 66 -9.08 -1.62 -0.16
CA THR A 66 -8.29 -2.11 0.97
C THR A 66 -6.85 -2.41 0.57
N LEU A 67 -6.63 -3.05 -0.59
CA LEU A 67 -5.29 -3.31 -1.11
C LEU A 67 -4.50 -2.01 -1.30
N ARG A 68 -5.14 -0.98 -1.88
CA ARG A 68 -4.52 0.33 -2.06
C ARG A 68 -4.13 0.96 -0.72
N GLY A 69 -5.04 0.95 0.26
CA GLY A 69 -4.77 1.47 1.60
C GLY A 69 -3.56 0.79 2.26
N ARG A 70 -3.47 -0.54 2.16
CA ARG A 70 -2.36 -1.31 2.75
C ARG A 70 -1.00 -1.01 2.10
N LEU A 71 -0.96 -0.71 0.80
CA LEU A 71 0.27 -0.29 0.14
C LEU A 71 0.78 1.04 0.72
N SER A 72 -0.12 2.01 0.92
CA SER A 72 0.22 3.29 1.53
C SER A 72 0.64 3.14 3.01
N GLU A 73 -0.03 2.29 3.78
CA GLU A 73 0.34 1.99 5.18
C GLU A 73 1.73 1.37 5.26
N HIS A 74 2.04 0.39 4.40
CA HIS A 74 3.37 -0.22 4.36
C HIS A 74 4.45 0.78 3.94
N ALA A 75 4.16 1.68 2.99
CA ALA A 75 5.07 2.75 2.62
C ALA A 75 5.39 3.67 3.80
N GLN A 76 4.38 4.05 4.59
CA GLN A 76 4.59 4.82 5.82
C GLN A 76 5.39 4.06 6.87
N GLY A 77 5.09 2.77 7.09
CA GLY A 77 5.84 1.92 8.01
C GLY A 77 7.33 1.85 7.66
N MET A 78 7.66 1.68 6.38
CA MET A 78 9.05 1.66 5.91
C MET A 78 9.77 3.00 6.13
N ARG A 79 9.08 4.13 5.97
CA ARG A 79 9.62 5.46 6.30
C ARG A 79 9.90 5.61 7.78
N HIS A 80 8.95 5.22 8.63
CA HIS A 80 9.13 5.29 10.09
C HIS A 80 10.31 4.44 10.56
N LEU A 81 10.51 3.26 9.97
CA LEU A 81 11.68 2.42 10.26
C LEU A 81 12.99 3.08 9.81
N ALA A 82 13.01 3.72 8.64
CA ALA A 82 14.17 4.45 8.14
C ALA A 82 14.51 5.66 9.04
N ASP A 83 13.50 6.44 9.42
CA ASP A 83 13.69 7.63 10.25
C ASP A 83 14.12 7.27 11.68
N GLY A 84 13.54 6.21 12.26
CA GLY A 84 13.93 5.70 13.57
C GLY A 84 15.39 5.20 13.60
N ARG A 85 15.86 4.61 12.50
CA ARG A 85 17.27 4.23 12.34
C ARG A 85 18.18 5.45 12.31
N ASP A 86 17.82 6.48 11.55
CA ASP A 86 18.64 7.69 11.44
C ASP A 86 18.77 8.43 12.79
N VAL A 87 17.69 8.49 13.58
CA VAL A 87 17.72 9.05 14.95
C VAL A 87 18.67 8.24 15.85
N MET A 88 18.59 6.91 15.79
CA MET A 88 19.42 6.03 16.61
C MET A 88 20.92 6.12 16.24
N GLU A 89 21.23 6.23 14.95
CA GLU A 89 22.60 6.44 14.47
C GLU A 89 23.16 7.80 14.91
N GLN A 90 22.35 8.87 14.89
CA GLN A 90 22.75 10.20 15.38
C GLN A 90 23.02 10.21 16.88
N ASP A 91 22.17 9.56 17.68
CA ASP A 91 22.36 9.45 19.13
C ASP A 91 23.69 8.75 19.45
N VAL A 92 23.98 7.63 18.78
CA VAL A 92 25.25 6.90 18.96
C VAL A 92 26.45 7.76 18.58
N ILE A 93 26.40 8.45 17.43
CA ILE A 93 27.48 9.37 17.01
C ILE A 93 27.68 10.49 18.04
N SER A 94 26.59 11.05 18.58
CA SER A 94 26.66 12.11 19.59
C SER A 94 27.33 11.63 20.89
N CYS A 95 27.10 10.38 21.30
CA CYS A 95 27.78 9.79 22.47
C CYS A 95 29.30 9.71 22.29
N PHE A 96 29.79 9.48 21.07
CA PHE A 96 31.22 9.39 20.78
C PHE A 96 31.87 10.76 20.52
N GLN A 97 31.11 11.80 20.18
CA GLN A 97 31.62 13.16 20.03
C GLN A 97 31.71 13.94 21.36
N GLY A 98 31.18 13.38 22.45
CA GLY A 98 31.24 13.96 23.79
C GLY A 98 32.39 13.47 24.68
N TRP A 99 33.34 12.70 24.15
CA TRP A 99 34.53 12.19 24.85
C TRP A 99 35.81 12.87 24.37
#